data_AF-A0A1F9PRY2-F1
#
_entry.id   AF-A0A1F9PRY2-F1
#
_cell.length_a   1.000
_cell.length_b   1.000
_cell.length_c   1.000
_cell.angle_alpha   90.00
_cell.angle_beta   90.00
_cell.angle_gamma   90.00
#
_symmetry.space_group_name_H-M   'P 1'
#
loop_
_entity.id
_entity.type
_entity.pdbx_description
1 polymer ?
#
loop_
_entity_poly.entity_id
_entity_poly.type
_entity_poly.pdbx_seq_one_letter_code
_entity_poly.pdbx_strand_id
1 'polypeptide(L)'
;MKSLFLTVCCCAWTTAAAALTITSDTEWCGALSMRESVRVEVGATLTVVSGAVITFHGGKLEVAGRLVAENAHFTGSNWDGIVLKGCDAGTVLSGGRVDGAKTGIFAGGGTPRLLGVTVSGNDVGIELKQQSAAQISDCVIVGNRKVGLFIKDESTPTVTGNRIEKNGKYGAYVYRALPRSFSGNRFSDNETGLMIANAGSDPRIEGNRFAGNQIGILVDRAARPQLRGNFLSNNRTGVRLYRRADARIEGNAFRGNDDALSLAYSSYPLVHGNDFSGNKRAFFLEFQSSAWEKARGETTREAEAGNRGAFGQSSGHAEEAGERRKPEGLTGLVDARDNWWGEEGTAELVRIGSAGNPSFIVDGRDTATFVEGGQSWSLDRVNFAPWRNAPIGFQELP
;
A
#
# COMPACT_ATOMS: atom_id res chain seq x y z
N MET A 1 14.12 -32.80 -29.77
CA MET A 1 14.47 -31.61 -30.59
C MET A 1 15.32 -30.70 -29.72
N LYS A 2 16.58 -30.47 -30.09
CA LYS A 2 17.46 -29.54 -29.35
C LYS A 2 16.95 -28.12 -29.63
N SER A 3 16.46 -27.42 -28.61
CA SER A 3 16.15 -25.99 -28.74
C SER A 3 17.46 -25.25 -29.01
N LEU A 4 17.55 -24.55 -30.13
CA LEU A 4 18.73 -23.77 -30.51
C LEU A 4 18.66 -22.44 -29.75
N PHE A 5 19.27 -22.36 -28.56
CA PHE A 5 19.37 -21.11 -27.82
C PHE A 5 20.42 -20.20 -28.46
N LEU A 6 20.06 -18.93 -28.70
CA LEU A 6 21.05 -17.91 -29.01
C LEU A 6 21.69 -17.43 -27.68
N THR A 7 22.86 -17.97 -27.35
CA THR A 7 23.61 -17.52 -26.16
C THR A 7 24.38 -16.25 -26.49
N VAL A 8 24.08 -15.17 -25.77
CA VAL A 8 24.80 -13.90 -25.85
C VAL A 8 25.73 -13.80 -24.65
N CYS A 9 26.97 -14.28 -24.81
CA CYS A 9 28.06 -14.07 -23.85
C CYS A 9 29.06 -13.06 -24.44
N CYS A 10 29.40 -12.01 -23.69
CA CYS A 10 30.41 -11.04 -24.11
C CYS A 10 31.66 -11.13 -23.22
N CYS A 11 32.73 -11.70 -23.76
CA CYS A 11 34.08 -11.24 -23.45
C CYS A 11 34.27 -9.89 -24.16
N ALA A 12 33.94 -8.78 -23.50
CA ALA A 12 34.21 -7.41 -23.95
C ALA A 12 33.90 -7.12 -25.45
N TRP A 13 32.62 -7.12 -25.83
CA TRP A 13 32.18 -6.49 -27.09
C TRP A 13 31.44 -5.21 -26.75
N THR A 14 32.11 -4.07 -26.92
CA THR A 14 31.46 -2.77 -27.05
C THR A 14 30.95 -2.62 -28.49
N THR A 15 29.89 -3.33 -28.86
CA THR A 15 29.15 -2.99 -30.07
C THR A 15 28.10 -1.95 -29.70
N ALA A 16 28.11 -0.81 -30.40
CA ALA A 16 27.00 0.12 -30.38
C ALA A 16 25.79 -0.57 -31.04
N ALA A 17 25.03 -1.34 -30.26
CA ALA A 17 23.83 -1.99 -30.75
C ALA A 17 22.69 -0.96 -30.76
N ALA A 18 22.15 -0.70 -31.94
CA ALA A 18 20.81 -0.15 -32.10
C ALA A 18 19.79 -1.00 -31.31
N ALA A 19 18.61 -0.44 -31.04
CA ALA A 19 17.51 -1.10 -30.33
C ALA A 19 17.43 -2.59 -30.67
N LEU A 20 17.69 -3.43 -29.67
CA LEU A 20 17.79 -4.88 -29.85
C LEU A 20 16.41 -5.50 -29.72
N THR A 21 15.97 -6.22 -30.74
CA THR A 21 14.73 -7.00 -30.70
C THR A 21 15.05 -8.49 -30.60
N ILE A 22 14.61 -9.11 -29.52
CA ILE A 22 14.69 -10.55 -29.27
C ILE A 22 13.40 -11.20 -29.80
N THR A 23 13.53 -11.96 -30.89
CA THR A 23 12.42 -12.62 -31.60
C THR A 23 12.42 -14.15 -31.45
N SER A 24 13.45 -14.71 -30.83
CA SER A 24 13.58 -16.13 -30.49
C SER A 24 14.16 -16.30 -29.09
N ASP A 25 14.04 -17.51 -28.54
CA ASP A 25 14.62 -17.82 -27.23
C ASP A 25 16.11 -17.47 -27.18
N THR A 26 16.45 -16.64 -26.20
CA THR A 26 17.76 -16.00 -26.07
C THR A 26 18.23 -16.10 -24.63
N GLU A 27 19.51 -16.38 -24.45
CA GLU A 27 20.14 -16.48 -23.14
C GLU A 27 21.16 -15.35 -22.94
N TRP A 28 21.09 -14.67 -21.80
CA TRP A 28 22.05 -13.65 -21.37
C TRP A 28 22.88 -14.16 -20.19
N CYS A 29 24.20 -14.08 -20.33
CA CYS A 29 25.20 -14.56 -19.37
C CYS A 29 26.22 -13.47 -19.05
N GLY A 30 26.75 -13.46 -17.83
CA GLY A 30 27.84 -12.57 -17.43
C GLY A 30 27.43 -11.10 -17.34
N ALA A 31 28.36 -10.19 -17.66
CA ALA A 31 28.11 -8.75 -17.63
C ALA A 31 27.76 -8.23 -19.03
N LEU A 32 26.59 -7.60 -19.17
CA LEU A 32 26.13 -6.98 -20.41
C LEU A 32 25.85 -5.50 -20.21
N SER A 33 26.15 -4.68 -21.22
CA SER A 33 25.91 -3.23 -21.23
C SER A 33 24.99 -2.86 -22.39
N MET A 34 23.89 -2.19 -22.08
CA MET A 34 22.83 -1.80 -23.01
C MET A 34 22.78 -0.27 -23.10
N ARG A 35 22.90 0.26 -24.31
CA ARG A 35 22.83 1.71 -24.58
C ARG A 35 21.44 2.17 -25.00
N GLU A 36 20.67 1.27 -25.59
CA GLU A 36 19.32 1.52 -26.08
C GLU A 36 18.33 0.53 -25.46
N SER A 37 17.05 0.70 -25.77
CA SER A 37 16.02 -0.22 -25.30
C SER A 37 16.20 -1.60 -25.94
N VAL A 38 15.93 -2.64 -25.15
CA VAL A 38 15.82 -4.02 -25.63
C VAL A 38 14.36 -4.42 -25.56
N ARG A 39 13.85 -5.07 -26.62
CA ARG A 39 12.49 -5.59 -26.67
C ARG A 39 12.48 -7.10 -26.84
N VAL A 40 11.76 -7.81 -25.97
CA VAL A 40 11.46 -9.24 -26.10
C VAL A 40 10.06 -9.38 -26.69
N GLU A 41 9.96 -9.86 -27.93
CA GLU A 41 8.69 -9.98 -28.63
C GLU A 41 7.84 -11.15 -28.11
N VAL A 42 6.54 -11.07 -28.42
CA VAL A 42 5.60 -12.16 -28.15
C VAL A 42 6.12 -13.46 -28.78
N GLY A 43 6.12 -14.54 -27.99
CA GLY A 43 6.60 -15.85 -28.42
C GLY A 43 8.10 -16.11 -28.16
N ALA A 44 8.88 -15.09 -27.78
CA ALA A 44 10.27 -15.26 -27.40
C ALA A 44 10.43 -15.28 -25.87
N THR A 45 11.39 -16.09 -25.39
CA THR A 45 11.82 -16.10 -24.00
C THR A 45 13.24 -15.53 -23.88
N LEU A 46 13.39 -14.48 -23.06
CA LEU A 46 14.69 -14.06 -22.57
C LEU A 46 14.99 -14.76 -21.25
N THR A 47 16.04 -15.59 -21.23
CA THR A 47 16.57 -16.22 -20.02
C THR A 47 17.83 -15.47 -19.59
N VAL A 48 17.84 -14.92 -18.37
CA VAL A 48 19.02 -14.27 -17.78
C VAL A 48 19.62 -15.22 -16.75
N VAL A 49 20.82 -15.70 -17.06
CA VAL A 49 21.54 -16.68 -16.25
C VAL A 49 21.87 -16.12 -14.88
N SER A 50 21.82 -16.99 -13.87
CA SER A 50 22.13 -16.63 -12.49
C SER A 50 23.46 -15.91 -12.33
N GLY A 51 23.44 -14.79 -11.60
CA GLY A 51 24.61 -13.93 -11.36
C GLY A 51 24.95 -12.98 -12.50
N ALA A 52 24.20 -12.98 -13.61
CA ALA A 52 24.40 -12.01 -14.68
C ALA A 52 24.10 -10.57 -14.20
N VAL A 53 24.87 -9.62 -14.73
CA VAL A 53 24.73 -8.18 -14.43
C VAL A 53 24.44 -7.44 -15.72
N ILE A 54 23.25 -6.85 -15.82
CA ILE A 54 22.77 -6.14 -16.99
C ILE A 54 22.71 -4.65 -16.67
N THR A 55 23.60 -3.87 -17.29
CA THR A 55 23.71 -2.42 -17.06
C THR A 55 23.09 -1.64 -18.21
N PHE A 56 22.08 -0.82 -17.94
CA PHE A 56 21.46 0.09 -18.89
C PHE A 56 22.01 1.52 -18.73
N HIS A 57 22.36 2.16 -19.84
CA HIS A 57 22.77 3.58 -19.88
C HIS A 57 21.67 4.52 -20.42
N GLY A 58 20.47 3.96 -20.62
CA GLY A 58 19.30 4.61 -21.21
C GLY A 58 18.27 3.56 -21.61
N GLY A 59 17.10 4.01 -22.06
CA GLY A 59 16.05 3.10 -22.56
C GLY A 59 15.45 2.20 -21.49
N LYS A 60 15.03 0.98 -21.88
CA LYS A 60 14.32 0.01 -21.02
C LYS A 60 14.53 -1.42 -21.49
N LEU A 61 14.24 -2.38 -20.61
CA LEU A 61 13.95 -3.75 -21.01
C LEU A 61 12.44 -3.92 -21.16
N GLU A 62 11.93 -3.91 -22.38
CA GLU A 62 10.51 -4.12 -22.66
C GLU A 62 10.23 -5.59 -23.01
N VAL A 63 9.33 -6.24 -22.28
CA VAL A 63 9.03 -7.66 -22.41
C VAL A 63 7.55 -7.82 -22.74
N ALA A 64 7.27 -8.22 -23.98
CA ALA A 64 5.94 -8.67 -24.43
C ALA A 64 5.85 -10.20 -24.51
N GLY A 65 6.99 -10.88 -24.69
CA GLY A 65 7.14 -12.33 -24.52
C GLY A 65 7.31 -12.72 -23.06
N ARG A 66 8.38 -13.46 -22.76
CA ARG A 66 8.69 -13.95 -21.42
C ARG A 66 10.08 -13.53 -20.96
N LEU A 67 10.20 -13.20 -19.67
CA LEU A 67 11.48 -13.00 -18.99
C LEU A 67 11.62 -14.01 -17.85
N VAL A 68 12.69 -14.80 -17.88
CA VAL A 68 13.08 -15.69 -16.79
C VAL A 68 14.43 -15.23 -16.28
N ALA A 69 14.49 -14.74 -15.05
CA ALA A 69 15.72 -14.28 -14.42
C ALA A 69 15.81 -14.81 -12.98
N GLU A 70 16.94 -15.41 -12.66
CA GLU A 70 17.27 -15.88 -11.32
C GLU A 70 18.53 -15.17 -10.85
N ASN A 71 18.57 -14.63 -9.63
CA ASN A 71 19.74 -13.97 -9.03
C ASN A 71 20.48 -12.98 -9.96
N ALA A 72 19.75 -12.34 -10.87
CA ALA A 72 20.30 -11.38 -11.83
C ALA A 72 20.27 -9.97 -11.25
N HIS A 73 21.23 -9.14 -11.67
CA HIS A 73 21.26 -7.72 -11.31
C HIS A 73 20.98 -6.86 -12.54
N PHE A 74 19.83 -6.20 -12.55
CA PHE A 74 19.50 -5.18 -13.53
C PHE A 74 19.75 -3.80 -12.91
N THR A 75 20.64 -3.02 -13.51
CA THR A 75 21.03 -1.71 -12.99
C THR A 75 21.19 -0.72 -14.13
N GLY A 76 21.27 0.56 -13.81
CA GLY A 76 21.58 1.56 -14.81
C GLY A 76 21.53 2.98 -14.31
N SER A 77 21.92 3.89 -15.19
CA SER A 77 21.80 5.32 -15.00
C SER A 77 20.85 5.88 -16.06
N ASN A 78 19.77 6.53 -15.65
CA ASN A 78 18.79 7.17 -16.55
C ASN A 78 18.05 6.19 -17.49
N TRP A 79 17.71 5.01 -16.97
CA TRP A 79 16.89 4.03 -17.68
C TRP A 79 15.48 3.96 -17.08
N ASP A 80 14.49 3.56 -17.87
CA ASP A 80 13.09 3.52 -17.42
C ASP A 80 12.81 2.30 -16.51
N GLY A 81 13.62 1.24 -16.61
CA GLY A 81 13.46 0.00 -15.86
C GLY A 81 13.05 -1.22 -16.71
N ILE A 82 12.51 -2.23 -16.04
CA ILE A 82 11.93 -3.42 -16.68
C ILE A 82 10.43 -3.19 -16.89
N VAL A 83 9.96 -3.34 -18.12
CA VAL A 83 8.56 -3.12 -18.53
C VAL A 83 7.95 -4.43 -19.01
N LEU A 84 7.13 -5.06 -18.19
CA LEU A 84 6.41 -6.29 -18.48
C LEU A 84 5.02 -5.95 -19.04
N LYS A 85 4.70 -6.41 -20.26
CA LYS A 85 3.45 -6.09 -20.97
C LYS A 85 2.61 -7.34 -21.17
N GLY A 86 1.58 -7.52 -20.34
CA GLY A 86 0.64 -8.64 -20.45
C GLY A 86 1.29 -10.00 -20.25
N CYS A 87 2.46 -10.06 -19.60
CA CYS A 87 3.24 -11.27 -19.42
C CYS A 87 2.48 -12.32 -18.60
N ASP A 88 2.64 -13.60 -18.97
CA ASP A 88 2.07 -14.71 -18.23
C ASP A 88 2.85 -15.07 -16.95
N ALA A 89 2.34 -16.04 -16.21
CA ALA A 89 2.95 -16.55 -14.98
C ALA A 89 4.29 -17.28 -15.19
N GLY A 90 4.68 -17.53 -16.44
CA GLY A 90 6.01 -18.02 -16.78
C GLY A 90 7.06 -16.92 -16.83
N THR A 91 6.66 -15.64 -16.79
CA THR A 91 7.60 -14.54 -16.52
C THR A 91 7.91 -14.50 -15.03
N VAL A 92 9.16 -14.82 -14.69
CA VAL A 92 9.63 -14.97 -13.31
C VAL A 92 10.92 -14.20 -13.13
N LEU A 93 10.92 -13.28 -12.18
CA LEU A 93 12.13 -12.70 -11.60
C LEU A 93 12.26 -13.23 -10.19
N SER A 94 13.35 -13.94 -9.91
CA SER A 94 13.58 -14.58 -8.62
C SER A 94 14.94 -14.22 -8.06
N GLY A 95 14.99 -13.81 -6.80
CA GLY A 95 16.22 -13.27 -6.19
C GLY A 95 16.73 -12.02 -6.91
N GLY A 96 18.03 -11.76 -6.76
CA GLY A 96 18.69 -10.69 -7.51
C GLY A 96 18.25 -9.27 -7.13
N ARG A 97 18.54 -8.32 -8.01
CA ARG A 97 18.37 -6.88 -7.72
C ARG A 97 17.96 -6.07 -8.95
N VAL A 98 17.11 -5.06 -8.73
CA VAL A 98 16.76 -4.04 -9.72
C VAL A 98 16.93 -2.63 -9.12
N ASP A 99 17.78 -1.80 -9.73
CA ASP A 99 18.06 -0.45 -9.24
C ASP A 99 18.43 0.60 -10.32
N GLY A 100 18.44 1.87 -9.89
CA GLY A 100 18.88 3.01 -10.71
C GLY A 100 17.90 3.43 -11.81
N ALA A 101 16.68 2.89 -11.77
CA ALA A 101 15.65 3.14 -12.78
C ALA A 101 14.68 4.26 -12.39
N LYS A 102 13.96 4.78 -13.37
CA LYS A 102 12.74 5.56 -13.11
C LYS A 102 11.67 4.69 -12.42
N THR A 103 11.29 3.57 -13.03
CA THR A 103 10.42 2.58 -12.39
C THR A 103 11.13 1.23 -12.43
N GLY A 104 11.61 0.71 -11.30
CA GLY A 104 12.40 -0.53 -11.27
C GLY A 104 11.75 -1.65 -12.08
N ILE A 105 10.50 -1.99 -11.73
CA ILE A 105 9.69 -2.98 -12.45
C ILE A 105 8.29 -2.41 -12.67
N PHE A 106 7.89 -2.27 -13.93
CA PHE A 106 6.53 -1.97 -14.34
C PHE A 106 5.86 -3.24 -14.88
N ALA A 107 4.67 -3.58 -14.40
CA ALA A 107 3.83 -4.62 -14.96
C ALA A 107 2.46 -4.06 -15.39
N GLY A 108 2.24 -3.99 -16.70
CA GLY A 108 0.96 -3.62 -17.30
C GLY A 108 0.18 -4.87 -17.68
N GLY A 109 -0.84 -5.22 -16.91
CA GLY A 109 -1.58 -6.48 -17.05
C GLY A 109 -0.76 -7.71 -16.66
N GLY A 110 -1.27 -8.89 -17.05
CA GLY A 110 -0.56 -10.16 -16.90
C GLY A 110 -0.49 -10.71 -15.47
N THR A 111 0.26 -11.81 -15.30
CA THR A 111 0.46 -12.54 -14.03
C THR A 111 1.94 -12.80 -13.70
N PRO A 112 2.88 -11.84 -13.92
CA PRO A 112 4.29 -12.10 -13.66
C PRO A 112 4.56 -12.39 -12.18
N ARG A 113 5.64 -13.13 -11.90
CA ARG A 113 6.02 -13.53 -10.54
C ARG A 113 7.33 -12.86 -10.16
N LEU A 114 7.30 -12.07 -9.10
CA LEU A 114 8.44 -11.38 -8.50
C LEU A 114 8.67 -12.02 -7.13
N LEU A 115 9.75 -12.78 -6.98
CA LEU A 115 9.98 -13.67 -5.85
C LEU A 115 11.34 -13.38 -5.22
N GLY A 116 11.41 -12.85 -4.01
CA GLY A 116 12.71 -12.61 -3.35
C GLY A 116 13.58 -11.52 -3.99
N VAL A 117 13.02 -10.67 -4.86
CA VAL A 117 13.77 -9.64 -5.59
C VAL A 117 14.04 -8.45 -4.69
N THR A 118 15.27 -7.92 -4.73
CA THR A 118 15.59 -6.62 -4.10
C THR A 118 15.35 -5.49 -5.09
N VAL A 119 14.41 -4.58 -4.80
CA VAL A 119 14.09 -3.42 -5.64
C VAL A 119 14.40 -2.14 -4.89
N SER A 120 15.42 -1.40 -5.34
CA SER A 120 15.99 -0.29 -4.56
C SER A 120 16.52 0.86 -5.39
N GLY A 121 16.56 2.07 -4.82
CA GLY A 121 17.21 3.22 -5.47
C GLY A 121 16.55 3.65 -6.78
N ASN A 122 15.28 3.32 -7.00
CA ASN A 122 14.48 3.76 -8.15
C ASN A 122 13.59 4.96 -7.77
N ASP A 123 12.95 5.63 -8.72
CA ASP A 123 11.90 6.60 -8.34
C ASP A 123 10.67 5.90 -7.77
N VAL A 124 10.20 4.90 -8.52
CA VAL A 124 9.16 3.97 -8.12
C VAL A 124 9.79 2.58 -8.15
N GLY A 125 9.65 1.79 -7.08
CA GLY A 125 10.19 0.44 -7.03
C GLY A 125 9.47 -0.48 -8.01
N ILE A 126 8.23 -0.84 -7.68
CA ILE A 126 7.35 -1.68 -8.49
C ILE A 126 6.06 -0.92 -8.79
N GLU A 127 5.64 -0.88 -10.05
CA GLU A 127 4.36 -0.31 -10.47
C GLU A 127 3.51 -1.37 -11.20
N LEU A 128 2.31 -1.62 -10.68
CA LEU A 128 1.31 -2.50 -11.27
C LEU A 128 0.14 -1.67 -11.82
N LYS A 129 -0.21 -1.92 -13.07
CA LYS A 129 -1.25 -1.18 -13.79
C LYS A 129 -2.06 -2.12 -14.69
N GLN A 130 -3.21 -1.65 -15.15
CA GLN A 130 -4.01 -2.29 -16.22
C GLN A 130 -4.40 -3.73 -15.85
N GLN A 131 -5.05 -3.90 -14.69
CA GLN A 131 -5.55 -5.20 -14.23
C GLN A 131 -4.45 -6.25 -14.04
N SER A 132 -3.22 -5.83 -13.67
CA SER A 132 -2.15 -6.79 -13.37
C SER A 132 -2.49 -7.64 -12.16
N ALA A 133 -2.31 -8.95 -12.27
CA ALA A 133 -2.50 -9.94 -11.22
C ALA A 133 -1.15 -10.57 -10.81
N ALA A 134 -0.11 -9.74 -10.74
CA ALA A 134 1.24 -10.15 -10.37
C ALA A 134 1.31 -10.83 -8.99
N GLN A 135 2.22 -11.77 -8.85
CA GLN A 135 2.61 -12.33 -7.55
C GLN A 135 3.87 -11.61 -7.07
N ILE A 136 3.81 -10.98 -5.89
CA ILE A 136 4.96 -10.31 -5.26
C ILE A 136 5.17 -10.96 -3.89
N SER A 137 6.19 -11.79 -3.79
CA SER A 137 6.45 -12.58 -2.58
C SER A 137 7.89 -12.46 -2.13
N ASP A 138 8.10 -12.28 -0.83
CA ASP A 138 9.41 -12.28 -0.16
C ASP A 138 10.41 -11.24 -0.70
N CYS A 139 9.92 -10.22 -1.42
CA CYS A 139 10.76 -9.17 -1.98
C CYS A 139 11.21 -8.16 -0.92
N VAL A 140 12.34 -7.50 -1.19
CA VAL A 140 12.83 -6.37 -0.40
C VAL A 140 12.70 -5.10 -1.24
N ILE A 141 11.75 -4.24 -0.89
CA ILE A 141 11.43 -3.01 -1.62
C ILE A 141 11.86 -1.82 -0.76
N VAL A 142 13.05 -1.28 -1.03
CA VAL A 142 13.76 -0.42 -0.08
C VAL A 142 14.40 0.81 -0.72
N GLY A 143 14.27 1.97 -0.08
CA GLY A 143 15.03 3.15 -0.50
C GLY A 143 14.65 3.68 -1.88
N ASN A 144 13.41 3.49 -2.33
CA ASN A 144 12.92 4.10 -3.57
C ASN A 144 12.44 5.53 -3.29
N ARG A 145 12.73 6.46 -4.19
CA ARG A 145 12.62 7.91 -3.96
C ARG A 145 11.19 8.39 -3.69
N LYS A 146 10.18 7.77 -4.30
CA LYS A 146 8.77 8.19 -4.17
C LYS A 146 7.91 7.09 -3.57
N VAL A 147 7.78 5.96 -4.27
CA VAL A 147 6.88 4.87 -3.89
C VAL A 147 7.62 3.55 -3.98
N GLY A 148 7.53 2.70 -2.96
CA GLY A 148 8.07 1.34 -3.03
C GLY A 148 7.25 0.47 -3.98
N LEU A 149 5.97 0.25 -3.66
CA LEU A 149 5.02 -0.54 -4.44
C LEU A 149 3.77 0.27 -4.79
N PHE A 150 3.53 0.54 -6.07
CA PHE A 150 2.35 1.24 -6.54
C PHE A 150 1.39 0.29 -7.27
N ILE A 151 0.20 0.06 -6.71
CA ILE A 151 -0.82 -0.82 -7.27
C ILE A 151 -2.00 0.05 -7.71
N LYS A 152 -2.31 0.05 -9.01
CA LYS A 152 -3.42 0.86 -9.51
C LYS A 152 -4.19 0.23 -10.68
N ASP A 153 -5.28 0.90 -11.05
CA ASP A 153 -6.08 0.63 -12.24
C ASP A 153 -6.55 -0.83 -12.30
N GLU A 154 -7.37 -1.19 -11.31
CA GLU A 154 -8.04 -2.50 -11.17
C GLU A 154 -7.09 -3.70 -11.05
N SER A 155 -5.82 -3.46 -10.75
CA SER A 155 -4.86 -4.53 -10.49
C SER A 155 -5.27 -5.35 -9.26
N THR A 156 -5.07 -6.67 -9.33
CA THR A 156 -5.46 -7.65 -8.30
C THR A 156 -4.29 -8.55 -7.90
N PRO A 157 -3.14 -7.99 -7.49
CA PRO A 157 -1.96 -8.78 -7.15
C PRO A 157 -2.12 -9.57 -5.85
N THR A 158 -1.23 -10.53 -5.66
CA THR A 158 -0.94 -11.19 -4.38
C THR A 158 0.34 -10.61 -3.82
N VAL A 159 0.29 -10.00 -2.62
CA VAL A 159 1.43 -9.32 -1.98
C VAL A 159 1.69 -9.96 -0.60
N THR A 160 2.71 -10.80 -0.52
CA THR A 160 2.95 -11.64 0.67
C THR A 160 4.39 -11.64 1.17
N GLY A 161 4.61 -11.55 2.48
CA GLY A 161 5.97 -11.77 3.04
C GLY A 161 7.01 -10.71 2.67
N ASN A 162 6.60 -9.57 2.10
CA ASN A 162 7.53 -8.57 1.60
C ASN A 162 8.04 -7.65 2.71
N ARG A 163 9.28 -7.16 2.55
CA ARG A 163 9.86 -6.12 3.39
C ARG A 163 9.88 -4.80 2.63
N ILE A 164 9.08 -3.83 3.08
CA ILE A 164 8.84 -2.54 2.39
C ILE A 164 9.28 -1.39 3.29
N GLU A 165 10.47 -0.85 3.03
CA GLU A 165 11.19 -0.04 4.03
C GLU A 165 11.80 1.22 3.45
N LYS A 166 11.82 2.31 4.23
CA LYS A 166 12.60 3.52 3.93
C LYS A 166 12.34 4.08 2.52
N ASN A 167 11.12 3.92 2.01
CA ASN A 167 10.72 4.52 0.75
C ASN A 167 10.23 5.95 1.01
N GLY A 168 10.43 6.85 0.03
CA GLY A 168 10.27 8.29 0.24
C GLY A 168 8.91 8.70 0.77
N LYS A 169 7.87 8.64 -0.07
CA LYS A 169 6.51 9.11 0.28
C LYS A 169 5.62 7.98 0.79
N TYR A 170 5.63 6.84 0.09
CA TYR A 170 4.80 5.69 0.41
C TYR A 170 5.61 4.40 0.34
N GLY A 171 5.51 3.54 1.34
CA GLY A 171 5.97 2.15 1.25
C GLY A 171 5.21 1.43 0.15
N ALA A 172 3.88 1.36 0.30
CA ALA A 172 2.97 0.93 -0.75
C ALA A 172 1.80 1.91 -0.93
N TYR A 173 1.29 1.99 -2.16
CA TYR A 173 0.11 2.79 -2.50
C TYR A 173 -0.86 1.96 -3.35
N VAL A 174 -2.06 1.71 -2.81
CA VAL A 174 -3.21 1.14 -3.51
C VAL A 174 -4.13 2.26 -3.98
N TYR A 175 -4.31 2.39 -5.30
CA TYR A 175 -5.15 3.40 -5.92
C TYR A 175 -6.11 2.76 -6.92
N ARG A 176 -7.39 2.66 -6.57
CA ARG A 176 -8.43 2.02 -7.40
C ARG A 176 -8.05 0.59 -7.81
N ALA A 177 -7.66 -0.20 -6.83
CA ALA A 177 -7.20 -1.56 -7.02
C ALA A 177 -7.65 -2.46 -5.85
N LEU A 178 -7.75 -3.76 -6.11
CA LEU A 178 -8.24 -4.77 -5.16
C LEU A 178 -7.25 -5.94 -5.11
N PRO A 179 -6.09 -5.78 -4.44
CA PRO A 179 -5.19 -6.90 -4.14
C PRO A 179 -5.93 -8.12 -3.61
N ARG A 180 -5.63 -9.30 -4.16
CA ARG A 180 -6.22 -10.60 -3.74
C ARG A 180 -5.77 -10.98 -2.34
N SER A 181 -4.49 -10.72 -2.02
CA SER A 181 -3.98 -10.80 -0.67
C SER A 181 -2.96 -9.69 -0.43
N PHE A 182 -2.93 -9.21 0.80
CA PHE A 182 -1.92 -8.29 1.29
C PHE A 182 -1.58 -8.71 2.71
N SER A 183 -0.69 -9.70 2.84
CA SER A 183 -0.52 -10.43 4.09
C SER A 183 0.93 -10.75 4.47
N GLY A 184 1.21 -10.80 5.78
CA GLY A 184 2.54 -11.13 6.29
C GLY A 184 3.65 -10.18 5.85
N ASN A 185 3.32 -8.96 5.40
CA ASN A 185 4.30 -7.97 4.97
C ASN A 185 4.77 -7.13 6.16
N ARG A 186 6.00 -6.60 6.04
CA ARG A 186 6.61 -5.69 7.00
C ARG A 186 6.81 -4.32 6.38
N PHE A 187 6.19 -3.30 6.96
CA PHE A 187 6.35 -1.90 6.61
C PHE A 187 7.09 -1.18 7.74
N SER A 188 8.30 -0.72 7.46
CA SER A 188 9.11 -0.01 8.46
C SER A 188 9.81 1.23 7.95
N ASP A 189 9.88 2.25 8.82
CA ASP A 189 10.60 3.50 8.60
C ASP A 189 10.20 4.23 7.31
N ASN A 190 8.92 4.17 6.91
CA ASN A 190 8.37 4.95 5.81
C ASN A 190 7.67 6.22 6.34
N GLU A 191 7.55 7.25 5.50
CA GLU A 191 6.66 8.39 5.80
C GLU A 191 5.21 7.90 5.94
N THR A 192 4.72 7.13 4.97
CA THR A 192 3.48 6.37 5.11
C THR A 192 3.73 4.93 4.69
N GLY A 193 3.47 3.97 5.58
CA GLY A 193 3.67 2.55 5.31
C GLY A 193 2.79 2.08 4.15
N LEU A 194 1.47 2.19 4.31
CA LEU A 194 0.49 1.83 3.29
C LEU A 194 -0.55 2.94 3.09
N MET A 195 -0.64 3.46 1.86
CA MET A 195 -1.69 4.37 1.42
C MET A 195 -2.77 3.59 0.66
N ILE A 196 -4.05 3.80 1.00
CA ILE A 196 -5.20 3.21 0.33
C ILE A 196 -6.16 4.34 -0.02
N ALA A 197 -6.38 4.59 -1.31
CA ALA A 197 -7.16 5.75 -1.75
C ALA A 197 -8.26 5.43 -2.74
N ASN A 198 -9.35 6.18 -2.61
CA ASN A 198 -10.53 6.20 -3.46
C ASN A 198 -11.49 5.02 -3.24
N ALA A 199 -12.76 5.32 -3.45
CA ALA A 199 -13.83 4.34 -3.54
C ALA A 199 -13.46 3.21 -4.51
N GLY A 200 -13.76 1.98 -4.10
CA GLY A 200 -13.39 0.75 -4.81
C GLY A 200 -12.05 0.15 -4.37
N SER A 201 -11.23 0.86 -3.58
CA SER A 201 -10.01 0.30 -2.99
C SER A 201 -10.31 -0.30 -1.62
N ASP A 202 -10.78 -1.56 -1.58
CA ASP A 202 -11.17 -2.25 -0.35
C ASP A 202 -10.36 -3.53 -0.11
N PRO A 203 -9.02 -3.46 -0.04
CA PRO A 203 -8.20 -4.64 0.17
C PRO A 203 -8.42 -5.27 1.55
N ARG A 204 -8.17 -6.59 1.62
CA ARG A 204 -7.94 -7.29 2.88
C ARG A 204 -6.47 -7.18 3.26
N ILE A 205 -6.19 -6.60 4.43
CA ILE A 205 -4.86 -6.41 4.99
C ILE A 205 -4.77 -7.28 6.23
N GLU A 206 -4.04 -8.40 6.13
CA GLU A 206 -4.08 -9.46 7.14
C GLU A 206 -2.69 -9.84 7.67
N GLY A 207 -2.49 -9.83 8.99
CA GLY A 207 -1.25 -10.35 9.57
C GLY A 207 0.01 -9.57 9.19
N ASN A 208 -0.11 -8.27 8.89
CA ASN A 208 1.04 -7.43 8.54
C ASN A 208 1.59 -6.69 9.76
N ARG A 209 2.85 -6.27 9.67
CA ARG A 209 3.53 -5.45 10.67
C ARG A 209 3.83 -4.05 10.13
N PHE A 210 3.37 -3.03 10.84
CA PHE A 210 3.67 -1.62 10.57
C PHE A 210 4.43 -1.02 11.75
N ALA A 211 5.72 -0.75 11.58
CA ALA A 211 6.60 -0.33 12.66
C ALA A 211 7.42 0.93 12.35
N GLY A 212 7.44 1.93 13.24
CA GLY A 212 8.33 3.09 13.10
C GLY A 212 7.98 4.04 11.94
N ASN A 213 6.77 3.97 11.37
CA ASN A 213 6.35 4.86 10.29
C ASN A 213 5.80 6.17 10.86
N GLN A 214 5.80 7.26 10.07
CA GLN A 214 5.03 8.46 10.49
C GLN A 214 3.53 8.15 10.48
N ILE A 215 3.04 7.48 9.43
CA ILE A 215 1.71 6.88 9.39
C ILE A 215 1.84 5.41 9.00
N GLY A 216 1.33 4.49 9.83
CA GLY A 216 1.33 3.06 9.50
C GLY A 216 0.46 2.79 8.27
N ILE A 217 -0.83 3.08 8.38
CA ILE A 217 -1.81 2.95 7.30
C ILE A 217 -2.61 4.25 7.16
N LEU A 218 -2.66 4.82 5.96
CA LEU A 218 -3.51 5.94 5.61
C LEU A 218 -4.61 5.48 4.64
N VAL A 219 -5.86 5.65 5.04
CA VAL A 219 -7.04 5.35 4.23
C VAL A 219 -7.75 6.66 3.88
N ASP A 220 -8.08 6.83 2.61
CA ASP A 220 -8.53 8.11 2.08
C ASP A 220 -9.61 7.99 1.01
N ARG A 221 -10.47 9.01 0.91
CA ARG A 221 -11.48 9.19 -0.14
C ARG A 221 -12.41 7.98 -0.30
N ALA A 222 -13.13 7.62 0.76
CA ALA A 222 -14.14 6.55 0.72
C ALA A 222 -13.63 5.12 0.40
N ALA A 223 -12.33 4.87 0.57
CA ALA A 223 -11.80 3.51 0.62
C ALA A 223 -12.26 2.80 1.91
N ARG A 224 -12.58 1.50 1.83
CA ARG A 224 -13.13 0.69 2.94
C ARG A 224 -12.36 -0.62 3.12
N PRO A 225 -11.06 -0.57 3.48
CA PRO A 225 -10.27 -1.78 3.67
C PRO A 225 -10.73 -2.58 4.90
N GLN A 226 -10.37 -3.86 4.90
CA GLN A 226 -10.53 -4.75 6.05
C GLN A 226 -9.16 -5.02 6.67
N LEU A 227 -8.96 -4.58 7.91
CA LEU A 227 -7.72 -4.76 8.67
C LEU A 227 -7.94 -5.84 9.73
N ARG A 228 -7.22 -6.97 9.61
CA ARG A 228 -7.33 -8.07 10.56
C ARG A 228 -5.97 -8.61 11.01
N GLY A 229 -5.79 -8.80 12.32
CA GLY A 229 -4.59 -9.47 12.84
C GLY A 229 -3.29 -8.72 12.57
N ASN A 230 -3.33 -7.42 12.28
CA ASN A 230 -2.14 -6.63 12.03
C ASN A 230 -1.53 -6.14 13.34
N PHE A 231 -0.21 -5.95 13.33
CA PHE A 231 0.54 -5.34 14.43
C PHE A 231 1.05 -3.96 14.02
N LEU A 232 0.53 -2.92 14.65
CA LEU A 232 0.91 -1.54 14.41
C LEU A 232 1.63 -0.99 15.65
N SER A 233 2.95 -0.80 15.53
CA SER A 233 3.79 -0.43 16.67
C SER A 233 4.70 0.76 16.43
N ASN A 234 4.85 1.62 17.45
CA ASN A 234 5.80 2.73 17.44
C ASN A 234 5.69 3.63 16.19
N ASN A 235 4.48 3.77 15.63
CA ASN A 235 4.22 4.75 14.58
C ASN A 235 3.77 6.05 15.24
N ARG A 236 3.98 7.19 14.58
CA ARG A 236 3.34 8.43 15.07
C ARG A 236 1.81 8.29 14.99
N THR A 237 1.29 7.83 13.85
CA THR A 237 -0.11 7.41 13.76
C THR A 237 -0.20 5.97 13.25
N GLY A 238 -0.89 5.09 13.97
CA GLY A 238 -1.12 3.70 13.55
C GLY A 238 -1.97 3.63 12.29
N VAL A 239 -3.24 4.00 12.39
CA VAL A 239 -4.17 4.12 11.26
C VAL A 239 -4.74 5.54 11.22
N ARG A 240 -4.65 6.19 10.07
CA ARG A 240 -5.35 7.45 9.79
C ARG A 240 -6.46 7.20 8.78
N LEU A 241 -7.69 7.54 9.16
CA LEU A 241 -8.88 7.47 8.31
C LEU A 241 -9.31 8.89 7.96
N TYR A 242 -9.32 9.19 6.66
CA TYR A 242 -9.53 10.54 6.15
C TYR A 242 -10.58 10.55 5.05
N ARG A 243 -11.49 11.52 5.08
CA ARG A 243 -12.52 11.72 4.04
C ARG A 243 -13.33 10.45 3.76
N ARG A 244 -14.21 10.12 4.71
CA ARG A 244 -15.19 9.01 4.59
C ARG A 244 -14.56 7.63 4.50
N ALA A 245 -13.40 7.46 5.09
CA ALA A 245 -12.69 6.18 5.10
C ALA A 245 -13.28 5.23 6.14
N ASP A 246 -14.29 4.45 5.74
CA ASP A 246 -15.03 3.54 6.63
C ASP A 246 -14.38 2.14 6.64
N ALA A 247 -13.23 2.02 7.31
CA ALA A 247 -12.52 0.75 7.44
C ALA A 247 -13.20 -0.22 8.44
N ARG A 248 -13.03 -1.53 8.24
CA ARG A 248 -13.32 -2.55 9.26
C ARG A 248 -12.02 -2.96 9.93
N ILE A 249 -11.90 -2.76 11.24
CA ILE A 249 -10.66 -2.92 11.99
C ILE A 249 -10.91 -3.89 13.14
N GLU A 250 -10.45 -5.14 12.99
CA GLU A 250 -10.76 -6.22 13.93
C GLU A 250 -9.56 -7.10 14.28
N GLY A 251 -9.39 -7.44 15.56
CA GLY A 251 -8.33 -8.37 15.98
C GLY A 251 -6.91 -7.85 15.78
N ASN A 252 -6.71 -6.54 15.68
CA ASN A 252 -5.40 -5.93 15.51
C ASN A 252 -4.81 -5.52 16.87
N ALA A 253 -3.49 -5.42 16.95
CA ALA A 253 -2.78 -4.88 18.10
C ALA A 253 -2.07 -3.58 17.74
N PHE A 254 -2.36 -2.53 18.50
CA PHE A 254 -1.76 -1.21 18.41
C PHE A 254 -0.95 -0.97 19.68
N ARG A 255 0.37 -0.73 19.57
CA ARG A 255 1.24 -0.53 20.74
C ARG A 255 2.26 0.58 20.54
N GLY A 256 2.43 1.45 21.53
CA GLY A 256 3.48 2.48 21.49
C GLY A 256 3.29 3.53 20.39
N ASN A 257 2.10 3.66 19.79
CA ASN A 257 1.85 4.72 18.83
C ASN A 257 1.49 6.03 19.56
N ASP A 258 1.77 7.20 18.96
CA ASP A 258 1.26 8.46 19.52
C ASP A 258 -0.26 8.51 19.41
N ASP A 259 -0.77 8.20 18.22
CA ASP A 259 -2.19 7.98 17.94
C ASP A 259 -2.39 6.59 17.37
N ALA A 260 -3.13 5.71 18.04
CA ALA A 260 -3.47 4.42 17.44
C ALA A 260 -4.41 4.59 16.24
N LEU A 261 -5.51 5.32 16.43
CA LEU A 261 -6.41 5.76 15.35
C LEU A 261 -6.58 7.28 15.34
N SER A 262 -6.42 7.88 14.16
CA SER A 262 -6.80 9.25 13.88
C SER A 262 -7.92 9.26 12.83
N LEU A 263 -9.02 9.94 13.13
CA LEU A 263 -10.19 10.03 12.25
C LEU A 263 -10.49 11.48 11.91
N ALA A 264 -10.74 11.74 10.62
CA ALA A 264 -11.19 13.05 10.18
C ALA A 264 -12.10 13.01 8.96
N TYR A 265 -12.90 14.08 8.83
CA TYR A 265 -13.82 14.33 7.73
C TYR A 265 -14.75 13.14 7.45
N SER A 266 -15.63 12.89 8.41
CA SER A 266 -16.77 11.96 8.28
C SER A 266 -16.38 10.50 8.02
N SER A 267 -15.32 10.01 8.66
CA SER A 267 -14.91 8.60 8.57
C SER A 267 -15.54 7.80 9.73
N TYR A 268 -16.33 6.75 9.42
CA TYR A 268 -17.07 5.95 10.42
C TYR A 268 -16.69 4.48 10.33
N PRO A 269 -15.49 4.09 10.81
CA PRO A 269 -15.08 2.70 10.82
C PRO A 269 -15.86 1.86 11.85
N LEU A 270 -15.80 0.55 11.66
CA LEU A 270 -16.12 -0.43 12.70
C LEU A 270 -14.82 -0.90 13.35
N VAL A 271 -14.61 -0.60 14.63
CA VAL A 271 -13.35 -0.90 15.34
C VAL A 271 -13.62 -1.81 16.53
N HIS A 272 -13.52 -3.13 16.34
CA HIS A 272 -13.98 -4.12 17.34
C HIS A 272 -12.91 -5.16 17.65
N GLY A 273 -12.81 -5.60 18.91
CA GLY A 273 -11.92 -6.70 19.27
C GLY A 273 -10.44 -6.43 18.98
N ASN A 274 -9.97 -5.20 19.19
CA ASN A 274 -8.57 -4.80 19.05
C ASN A 274 -7.91 -4.60 20.43
N ASP A 275 -6.58 -4.58 20.44
CA ASP A 275 -5.72 -4.26 21.58
C ASP A 275 -5.12 -2.86 21.37
N PHE A 276 -5.47 -1.93 22.25
CA PHE A 276 -4.96 -0.54 22.26
C PHE A 276 -3.95 -0.25 23.38
N SER A 277 -3.32 -1.29 23.95
CA SER A 277 -2.38 -1.13 25.05
C SER A 277 -1.15 -0.29 24.69
N GLY A 278 -0.73 0.57 25.63
CA GLY A 278 0.54 1.29 25.55
C GLY A 278 0.64 2.35 24.45
N ASN A 279 -0.47 2.77 23.85
CA ASN A 279 -0.49 3.96 22.98
C ASN A 279 -0.65 5.22 23.82
N LYS A 280 -0.14 6.36 23.34
CA LYS A 280 -0.36 7.66 24.01
C LYS A 280 -1.82 8.08 23.91
N ARG A 281 -2.45 7.89 22.76
CA ARG A 281 -3.91 7.98 22.56
C ARG A 281 -4.38 6.80 21.72
N ALA A 282 -5.51 6.22 22.10
CA ALA A 282 -6.17 5.20 21.30
C ALA A 282 -6.94 5.84 20.14
N PHE A 283 -7.61 6.98 20.38
CA PHE A 283 -8.40 7.69 19.38
C PHE A 283 -8.13 9.19 19.41
N PHE A 284 -8.05 9.78 18.23
CA PHE A 284 -8.01 11.23 18.02
C PHE A 284 -8.96 11.61 16.89
N LEU A 285 -10.02 12.37 17.20
CA LEU A 285 -11.01 12.86 16.24
C LEU A 285 -10.73 14.33 15.90
N GLU A 286 -10.73 14.65 14.61
CA GLU A 286 -10.53 16.01 14.10
C GLU A 286 -11.48 16.26 12.92
N PHE A 287 -12.25 17.36 12.91
CA PHE A 287 -13.24 17.62 11.85
C PHE A 287 -14.21 16.44 11.60
N GLN A 288 -14.43 15.58 12.60
CA GLN A 288 -15.29 14.41 12.51
C GLN A 288 -16.70 14.81 12.95
N SER A 289 -17.65 14.88 12.02
CA SER A 289 -19.02 15.29 12.36
C SER A 289 -20.09 14.69 11.47
N SER A 290 -21.01 13.99 12.11
CA SER A 290 -22.22 13.45 11.51
C SER A 290 -23.22 14.54 11.14
N ALA A 291 -23.25 15.64 11.90
CA ALA A 291 -24.06 16.81 11.60
C ALA A 291 -23.55 17.52 10.33
N TRP A 292 -22.23 17.70 10.23
CA TRP A 292 -21.60 18.24 9.03
C TRP A 292 -21.87 17.35 7.81
N GLU A 293 -21.70 16.04 7.96
CA GLU A 293 -21.92 15.08 6.86
C GLU A 293 -23.35 15.11 6.33
N LYS A 294 -24.35 15.17 7.22
CA LYS A 294 -25.77 15.30 6.83
C LYS A 294 -26.07 16.61 6.11
N ALA A 295 -25.43 17.70 6.51
CA ALA A 295 -25.73 19.03 5.98
C ALA A 295 -24.96 19.37 4.70
N ARG A 296 -23.71 18.90 4.57
CA ARG A 296 -22.76 19.34 3.52
C ARG A 296 -22.03 18.21 2.81
N GLY A 297 -22.21 16.96 3.21
CA GLY A 297 -21.48 15.83 2.63
C GLY A 297 -21.77 15.63 1.14
N GLU A 298 -23.00 15.90 0.69
CA GLU A 298 -23.41 15.74 -0.72
C GLU A 298 -22.78 16.79 -1.65
N THR A 299 -22.88 18.07 -1.30
CA THR A 299 -22.24 19.14 -2.08
C THR A 299 -20.72 19.05 -2.09
N THR A 300 -20.11 18.59 -0.98
CA THR A 300 -18.66 18.35 -0.94
C THR A 300 -18.25 17.18 -1.83
N ARG A 301 -19.07 16.11 -1.90
CA ARG A 301 -18.83 14.98 -2.80
C ARG A 301 -18.80 15.42 -4.26
N GLU A 302 -19.77 16.24 -4.68
CA GLU A 302 -19.82 16.81 -6.03
C GLU A 302 -18.57 17.66 -6.35
N ALA A 303 -18.05 18.40 -5.37
CA ALA A 303 -16.83 19.19 -5.54
C ALA A 303 -15.55 18.32 -5.56
N GLU A 304 -15.49 17.26 -4.73
CA GLU A 304 -14.35 16.33 -4.66
C GLU A 304 -14.21 15.45 -5.91
N ALA A 305 -15.34 15.09 -6.53
CA ALA A 305 -15.42 14.40 -7.82
C ALA A 305 -14.57 15.08 -8.92
N GLY A 306 -14.53 16.42 -8.92
CA GLY A 306 -13.71 17.20 -9.84
C GLY A 306 -12.20 17.24 -9.55
N ASN A 307 -11.73 16.71 -8.41
CA ASN A 307 -10.37 16.98 -7.91
C ASN A 307 -9.36 15.86 -8.25
N ARG A 308 -8.16 16.24 -8.69
CA ARG A 308 -7.13 15.32 -9.23
C ARG A 308 -6.40 14.54 -8.12
N GLY A 309 -6.03 13.28 -8.39
CA GLY A 309 -5.27 12.43 -7.46
C GLY A 309 -3.86 12.97 -7.13
N ALA A 310 -3.16 12.34 -6.18
CA ALA A 310 -1.82 12.76 -5.71
C ALA A 310 -0.71 12.84 -6.80
N PHE A 311 -1.01 12.35 -8.01
CA PHE A 311 -0.15 12.43 -9.21
C PHE A 311 -0.87 13.07 -10.42
N GLY A 312 -1.93 13.85 -10.20
CA GLY A 312 -2.52 14.72 -11.23
C GLY A 312 -3.50 14.09 -12.22
N GLN A 313 -3.97 12.86 -12.02
CA GLN A 313 -4.95 12.21 -12.91
C GLN A 313 -6.39 12.37 -12.39
N SER A 314 -7.34 12.70 -13.28
CA SER A 314 -8.79 12.74 -13.05
C SER A 314 -9.48 11.49 -13.64
N SER A 315 -10.65 11.08 -13.14
CA SER A 315 -11.54 10.16 -13.86
C SER A 315 -12.88 9.94 -13.13
N GLY A 316 -13.97 10.07 -13.89
CA GLY A 316 -15.38 10.07 -13.43
C GLY A 316 -15.98 8.73 -12.98
N HIS A 317 -15.33 7.59 -13.17
CA HIS A 317 -15.86 6.30 -12.66
C HIS A 317 -15.82 6.16 -11.13
N ALA A 318 -15.05 7.00 -10.42
CA ALA A 318 -15.05 7.00 -8.95
C ALA A 318 -16.26 7.72 -8.34
N GLU A 319 -16.97 8.53 -9.14
CA GLU A 319 -18.08 9.38 -8.69
C GLU A 319 -19.29 8.53 -8.31
N GLU A 320 -19.73 7.61 -9.19
CA GLU A 320 -20.86 6.71 -8.91
C GLU A 320 -20.61 5.76 -7.73
N ALA A 321 -19.38 5.25 -7.60
CA ALA A 321 -19.03 4.33 -6.51
C ALA A 321 -18.94 5.05 -5.14
N GLY A 322 -18.48 6.31 -5.14
CA GLY A 322 -18.41 7.14 -3.93
C GLY A 322 -19.77 7.66 -3.46
N GLU A 323 -20.70 7.94 -4.39
CA GLU A 323 -22.08 8.33 -4.07
C GLU A 323 -22.91 7.18 -3.48
N ARG A 324 -22.67 5.93 -3.92
CA ARG A 324 -23.31 4.73 -3.35
C ARG A 324 -22.76 4.34 -1.99
N ARG A 325 -21.60 4.88 -1.59
CA ARG A 325 -20.92 4.58 -0.31
C ARG A 325 -21.09 5.72 0.69
N LYS A 326 -22.34 6.13 0.92
CA LYS A 326 -22.67 7.03 2.03
C LYS A 326 -22.49 6.27 3.36
N PRO A 327 -21.96 6.92 4.41
CA PRO A 327 -22.01 6.33 5.75
C PRO A 327 -23.48 6.21 6.17
N GLU A 328 -23.90 5.01 6.55
CA GLU A 328 -25.24 4.77 7.09
C GLU A 328 -25.23 4.94 8.62
N GLY A 329 -26.38 5.25 9.22
CA GLY A 329 -26.49 5.30 10.68
C GLY A 329 -25.60 6.38 11.33
N LEU A 330 -25.57 7.58 10.72
CA LEU A 330 -24.88 8.78 11.24
C LEU A 330 -25.46 9.22 12.59
N THR A 331 -25.06 8.54 13.67
CA THR A 331 -25.53 8.76 15.04
C THR A 331 -24.72 9.79 15.82
N GLY A 332 -23.61 10.27 15.26
CA GLY A 332 -22.61 11.08 15.96
C GLY A 332 -21.66 10.26 16.84
N LEU A 333 -21.66 8.94 16.66
CA LEU A 333 -20.79 8.01 17.35
C LEU A 333 -19.90 7.24 16.36
N VAL A 334 -18.62 7.16 16.66
CA VAL A 334 -17.68 6.20 16.07
C VAL A 334 -17.73 4.91 16.88
N ASP A 335 -18.02 3.77 16.24
CA ASP A 335 -18.18 2.48 16.92
C ASP A 335 -16.81 1.85 17.23
N ALA A 336 -16.43 1.89 18.50
CA ALA A 336 -15.18 1.34 19.03
C ALA A 336 -15.43 0.39 20.21
N ARG A 337 -16.54 -0.35 20.17
CA ARG A 337 -16.92 -1.29 21.22
C ARG A 337 -16.09 -2.57 21.18
N ASP A 338 -16.15 -3.33 22.26
CA ASP A 338 -15.57 -4.65 22.38
C ASP A 338 -14.04 -4.69 22.16
N ASN A 339 -13.36 -3.57 22.36
CA ASN A 339 -11.89 -3.49 22.37
C ASN A 339 -11.32 -3.67 23.79
N TRP A 340 -10.05 -4.07 23.87
CA TRP A 340 -9.25 -4.00 25.09
C TRP A 340 -8.35 -2.77 25.05
N TRP A 341 -8.28 -2.03 26.15
CA TRP A 341 -7.66 -0.70 26.21
C TRP A 341 -6.33 -0.68 26.98
N GLY A 342 -5.73 -1.85 27.20
CA GLY A 342 -4.60 -1.99 28.14
C GLY A 342 -5.07 -2.08 29.59
N GLU A 343 -4.17 -2.48 30.49
CA GLU A 343 -4.48 -2.59 31.93
C GLU A 343 -4.90 -1.24 32.52
N GLU A 344 -4.10 -0.19 32.28
CA GLU A 344 -4.37 1.16 32.77
C GLU A 344 -5.64 1.75 32.17
N GLY A 345 -5.81 1.67 30.84
CA GLY A 345 -6.99 2.19 30.16
C GLY A 345 -8.27 1.49 30.59
N THR A 346 -8.26 0.16 30.70
CA THR A 346 -9.43 -0.60 31.20
C THR A 346 -9.72 -0.27 32.67
N ALA A 347 -8.71 -0.11 33.53
CA ALA A 347 -8.90 0.32 34.91
C ALA A 347 -9.53 1.72 35.00
N GLU A 348 -9.10 2.65 34.13
CA GLU A 348 -9.71 3.97 34.01
C GLU A 348 -11.20 3.87 33.64
N LEU A 349 -11.54 3.08 32.62
CA LEU A 349 -12.92 2.89 32.16
C LEU A 349 -13.83 2.32 33.26
N VAL A 350 -13.32 1.37 34.06
CA VAL A 350 -14.06 0.83 35.22
C VAL A 350 -14.38 1.93 36.24
N ARG A 351 -13.45 2.86 36.47
CA ARG A 351 -13.62 3.96 37.42
C ARG A 351 -14.59 5.03 36.92
N ILE A 352 -14.52 5.42 35.64
CA ILE A 352 -15.32 6.53 35.08
C ILE A 352 -16.66 6.08 34.50
N GLY A 353 -16.83 4.79 34.22
CA GLY A 353 -18.03 4.22 33.60
C GLY A 353 -18.17 4.54 32.10
N SER A 354 -19.20 3.98 31.48
CA SER A 354 -19.46 4.09 30.03
C SER A 354 -19.80 5.50 29.54
N ALA A 355 -20.22 6.40 30.43
CA ALA A 355 -20.51 7.79 30.13
C ALA A 355 -19.30 8.73 30.38
N GLY A 356 -18.19 8.22 30.90
CA GLY A 356 -17.02 9.01 31.27
C GLY A 356 -16.27 9.60 30.07
N ASN A 357 -15.25 10.41 30.38
CA ASN A 357 -14.28 10.93 29.41
C ASN A 357 -12.90 10.31 29.67
N PRO A 358 -12.53 9.23 28.96
CA PRO A 358 -11.25 8.55 29.17
C PRO A 358 -10.09 9.36 28.60
N SER A 359 -8.99 9.43 29.35
CA SER A 359 -7.81 10.25 29.04
C SER A 359 -7.10 9.92 27.72
N PHE A 360 -7.29 8.70 27.21
CA PHE A 360 -6.66 8.18 25.99
C PHE A 360 -7.54 8.30 24.73
N ILE A 361 -8.73 8.89 24.83
CA ILE A 361 -9.60 9.23 23.70
C ILE A 361 -9.76 10.73 23.67
N VAL A 362 -9.46 11.35 22.53
CA VAL A 362 -9.71 12.78 22.30
C VAL A 362 -10.85 12.92 21.29
N ASP A 363 -12.01 13.36 21.75
CA ASP A 363 -13.24 13.44 20.95
C ASP A 363 -14.14 14.64 21.32
N GLY A 364 -15.41 14.59 20.91
CA GLY A 364 -16.43 15.60 21.24
C GLY A 364 -16.73 15.82 22.73
N ARG A 365 -16.10 15.08 23.65
CA ARG A 365 -16.09 15.36 25.09
C ARG A 365 -15.03 16.41 25.46
N ASP A 366 -13.87 16.37 24.79
CA ASP A 366 -12.76 17.29 25.01
C ASP A 366 -12.93 18.57 24.19
N THR A 367 -13.35 18.42 22.94
CA THR A 367 -13.58 19.53 22.01
C THR A 367 -14.99 19.43 21.43
N ALA A 368 -15.94 20.14 22.04
CA ALA A 368 -17.37 20.01 21.70
C ALA A 368 -17.69 20.35 20.23
N THR A 369 -16.99 21.31 19.64
CA THR A 369 -17.27 21.81 18.29
C THR A 369 -16.02 22.22 17.54
N PHE A 370 -16.09 22.28 16.21
CA PHE A 370 -15.10 22.91 15.34
C PHE A 370 -15.77 23.85 14.32
N VAL A 371 -15.00 24.74 13.69
CA VAL A 371 -15.49 25.68 12.67
C VAL A 371 -15.03 25.25 11.29
N GLU A 372 -15.97 25.15 10.35
CA GLU A 372 -15.70 24.80 8.94
C GLU A 372 -16.66 25.58 8.03
N GLY A 373 -16.10 26.28 7.03
CA GLY A 373 -16.88 27.16 6.15
C GLY A 373 -17.72 28.20 6.91
N GLY A 374 -17.14 28.83 7.94
CA GLY A 374 -17.78 29.88 8.74
C GLY A 374 -18.90 29.41 9.68
N GLN A 375 -19.18 28.11 9.75
CA GLN A 375 -20.22 27.53 10.61
C GLN A 375 -19.59 26.60 11.66
N SER A 376 -20.17 26.59 12.86
CA SER A 376 -19.78 25.68 13.94
C SER A 376 -20.51 24.34 13.82
N TRP A 377 -19.78 23.25 14.03
CA TRP A 377 -20.25 21.87 13.92
C TRP A 377 -19.88 21.10 15.17
N SER A 378 -20.80 20.27 15.67
CA SER A 378 -20.50 19.35 16.77
C SER A 378 -19.47 18.32 16.34
N LEU A 379 -18.43 18.15 17.15
CA LEU A 379 -17.49 17.04 16.97
C LEU A 379 -18.14 15.75 17.51
N ASP A 380 -18.07 14.68 16.73
CA ASP A 380 -18.60 13.39 17.12
C ASP A 380 -17.80 12.77 18.29
N ARG A 381 -18.35 11.70 18.86
CA ARG A 381 -17.76 10.99 20.01
C ARG A 381 -17.42 9.56 19.66
N VAL A 382 -16.48 8.98 20.39
CA VAL A 382 -16.18 7.55 20.33
C VAL A 382 -17.10 6.81 21.29
N ASN A 383 -17.72 5.74 20.80
CA ASN A 383 -18.46 4.78 21.59
C ASN A 383 -17.57 3.59 21.93
N PHE A 384 -16.97 3.62 23.13
CA PHE A 384 -16.02 2.62 23.61
C PHE A 384 -16.65 1.52 24.49
N ALA A 385 -17.98 1.53 24.69
CA ALA A 385 -18.67 0.64 25.63
C ALA A 385 -19.70 -0.29 24.93
N PRO A 386 -19.75 -1.59 25.24
CA PRO A 386 -18.93 -2.28 26.23
C PRO A 386 -17.46 -2.39 25.80
N TRP A 387 -16.56 -2.58 26.77
CA TRP A 387 -15.15 -2.88 26.54
C TRP A 387 -14.79 -4.25 27.10
N ARG A 388 -13.65 -4.80 26.67
CA ARG A 388 -13.15 -6.09 27.16
C ARG A 388 -12.41 -5.93 28.49
N ASN A 389 -12.60 -6.90 29.37
CA ASN A 389 -11.90 -6.99 30.66
C ASN A 389 -10.56 -7.75 30.57
N ALA A 390 -10.24 -8.32 29.41
CA ALA A 390 -9.02 -9.07 29.18
C ALA A 390 -8.46 -8.79 27.79
N PRO A 391 -7.13 -8.95 27.60
CA PRO A 391 -6.49 -8.86 26.30
C PRO A 391 -7.15 -9.76 25.27
N ILE A 392 -7.06 -9.37 24.01
CA ILE A 392 -7.26 -10.31 22.90
C ILE A 392 -6.03 -11.20 22.78
N GLY A 393 -6.24 -12.48 22.48
CA GLY A 393 -5.17 -13.40 22.13
C GLY A 393 -4.55 -13.00 20.79
N PHE A 394 -3.65 -12.03 20.81
CA PHE A 394 -2.90 -11.61 19.64
C PHE A 394 -1.67 -12.51 19.50
N GLN A 395 -1.61 -13.29 18.43
CA GLN A 395 -0.40 -13.99 18.04
C GLN A 395 0.34 -13.12 17.04
N GLU A 396 1.52 -12.64 17.42
CA GLU A 396 2.47 -12.11 16.43
C GLU A 396 2.80 -13.25 15.47
N LEU A 397 2.37 -13.11 14.21
CA LEU A 397 2.83 -13.98 13.14
C LEU A 397 4.32 -13.64 12.87
N PRO A 398 5.17 -14.67 12.65
CA PRO A 398 6.63 -14.52 12.56
C PRO A 398 7.12 -13.57 11.47
#